data_AF-A0A9D8KXC7-F1
#
_entry.id   AF-A0A9D8KXC7-F1
#
_cell.length_a   1.000
_cell.length_b   1.000
_cell.length_c   1.000
_cell.angle_alpha   90.00
_cell.angle_beta   90.00
_cell.angle_gamma   90.00
#
_symmetry.space_group_name_H-M   'P 1'
#
loop_
_entity.id
_entity.type
_entity.pdbx_description
1 polymer ?
#
loop_
_entity_poly.entity_id
_entity_poly.type
_entity_poly.pdbx_seq_one_letter_code
_entity_poly.pdbx_strand_id
1 'polypeptide(L)' 'MIYLHDIDPIAFSLGPIKVHWYGIMYLLGFAAAWWLGRVRIRAGRLPGVDMNAFSDLLFYAMLGVMAAG' A
#
# COMPACT_ATOMS: atom_id res chain seq x y z
N MET A 1 28.24 11.29 -16.88
CA MET A 1 27.94 9.86 -17.00
C MET A 1 26.83 9.55 -16.01
N ILE A 2 25.58 9.39 -16.48
CA ILE A 2 24.46 9.04 -15.61
C ILE A 2 24.62 7.56 -15.29
N TYR A 3 24.97 7.23 -14.04
CA TYR A 3 24.94 5.86 -13.56
C TYR A 3 23.47 5.44 -13.45
N LEU A 4 22.93 4.82 -14.51
CA LEU A 4 21.70 4.05 -14.40
C LEU A 4 22.04 2.82 -13.57
N HIS A 5 21.66 2.86 -12.29
CA HIS A 5 21.62 1.64 -11.48
C HIS A 5 20.62 0.71 -12.15
N ASP A 6 21.11 -0.37 -12.75
CA ASP A 6 20.32 -1.43 -13.37
C ASP A 6 19.70 -2.27 -12.24
N ILE A 7 18.78 -1.65 -11.49
CA ILE A 7 18.05 -2.30 -10.40
C ILE A 7 17.13 -3.29 -11.08
N ASP A 8 17.41 -4.57 -10.88
CA ASP A 8 16.58 -5.66 -11.37
C ASP A 8 15.14 -5.42 -10.88
N PRO A 9 14.16 -5.25 -11.79
CA PRO A 9 12.80 -4.86 -11.40
C PRO A 9 12.10 -5.96 -10.59
N ILE A 10 12.66 -7.17 -10.58
CA ILE A 10 12.19 -8.33 -9.85
C ILE A 10 12.85 -8.35 -8.47
N ALA A 11 12.05 -8.19 -7.42
CA ALA A 11 12.52 -8.33 -6.06
C ALA A 11 12.72 -9.81 -5.69
N PHE A 12 11.72 -10.65 -5.99
CA PHE A 12 11.75 -12.09 -5.69
C PHE A 12 11.00 -12.87 -6.77
N SER A 13 11.53 -14.03 -7.17
CA SER A 13 10.85 -14.96 -8.06
C SER A 13 10.42 -16.21 -7.28
N LEU A 14 9.10 -16.43 -7.19
CA LEU A 14 8.51 -17.65 -6.65
C LEU A 14 8.02 -18.48 -7.85
N GLY A 15 8.95 -19.18 -8.50
CA GLY A 15 8.68 -20.01 -9.68
C GLY A 15 8.05 -19.19 -10.82
N PRO A 16 6.79 -19.43 -11.21
CA PRO A 16 6.12 -18.67 -12.27
C PRO A 16 5.71 -17.24 -11.87
N ILE A 17 5.73 -16.90 -10.58
CA ILE A 17 5.29 -15.59 -10.08
C ILE A 17 6.52 -14.71 -9.83
N LYS A 18 6.64 -13.64 -10.61
CA LYS A 18 7.66 -12.59 -10.43
C LYS A 18 7.09 -11.45 -9.60
N VAL A 19 7.59 -11.29 -8.39
CA VAL A 19 7.25 -10.15 -7.53
C VAL A 19 8.19 -9.01 -7.89
N HIS A 20 7.60 -7.92 -8.38
CA HIS A 20 8.35 -6.73 -8.77
C HIS A 20 8.41 -5.72 -7.63
N TRP A 21 9.45 -4.87 -7.63
CA TRP A 21 9.60 -3.79 -6.66
C TRP A 21 8.43 -2.81 -6.66
N TYR A 22 7.82 -2.54 -7.83
CA TYR A 22 6.64 -1.67 -7.89
C TYR A 22 5.49 -2.24 -7.03
N GLY A 23 5.22 -3.55 -7.14
CA GLY A 23 4.16 -4.21 -6.39
C GLY A 23 4.42 -4.18 -4.89
N ILE A 24 5.67 -4.36 -4.48
CA ILE A 24 6.09 -4.22 -3.08
C ILE A 24 5.86 -2.79 -2.60
N MET A 25 6.26 -1.78 -3.37
CA MET A 25 6.07 -0.37 -3.00
C MET A 25 4.58 -0.02 -2.85
N TYR A 26 3.71 -0.50 -3.74
CA TYR A 26 2.26 -0.35 -3.56
C TYR A 26 1.78 -1.00 -2.26
N LEU A 27 2.17 -2.25 -2.01
CA LEU A 27 1.75 -2.98 -0.83
C LEU A 27 2.25 -2.32 0.46
N LEU A 28 3.47 -1.79 0.45
CA LEU A 28 4.05 -1.01 1.54
C LEU A 28 3.30 0.30 1.77
N GLY A 29 2.93 1.01 0.71
CA GLY A 29 2.11 2.23 0.78
C GLY A 29 0.74 1.97 1.42
N PHE A 30 0.05 0.92 0.98
CA PHE A 30 -1.24 0.52 1.55
C PHE A 30 -1.11 0.06 3.01
N ALA A 31 -0.10 -0.75 3.33
CA ALA A 31 0.15 -1.20 4.69
C ALA A 31 0.48 -0.02 5.63
N ALA A 32 1.28 0.93 5.18
CA ALA A 32 1.59 2.15 5.93
C ALA A 32 0.36 3.02 6.13
N ALA A 33 -0.48 3.22 5.10
CA ALA A 33 -1.73 3.97 5.21
C ALA A 33 -2.70 3.31 6.21
N TRP A 34 -2.85 1.98 6.14
CA TRP A 34 -3.66 1.21 7.10
C TRP A 34 -3.14 1.35 8.52
N TRP A 35 -1.83 1.21 8.73
CA TRP A 35 -1.21 1.34 10.04
C TRP A 35 -1.39 2.76 10.62
N LEU A 36 -1.06 3.79 9.85
CA LEU A 36 -1.19 5.19 10.26
C LEU A 36 -2.63 5.54 10.59
N GLY A 37 -3.59 5.08 9.80
CA GLY A 37 -5.01 5.30 10.08
C GLY A 37 -5.47 4.67 11.39
N ARG A 38 -5.12 3.41 11.64
CA ARG A 38 -5.42 2.74 12.92
C ARG A 38 -4.78 3.46 14.11
N VAL A 39 -3.53 3.89 13.98
CA VAL A 39 -2.82 4.67 15.01
C VAL A 39 -3.54 6.01 15.25
N ARG A 40 -3.94 6.70 14.19
CA ARG A 40 -4.59 8.01 14.26
C ARG A 40 -6.00 7.94 14.87
N ILE A 41 -6.76 6.90 14.55
CA ILE A 41 -8.09 6.63 15.14
C ILE A 41 -7.94 6.28 16.62
N ARG A 42 -7.02 5.38 16.97
CA ARG A 42 -6.76 4.99 18.37
C ARG A 42 -6.26 6.16 19.22
N ALA A 43 -5.53 7.11 18.62
CA ALA A 43 -5.10 8.34 19.27
C ALA A 43 -6.21 9.38 19.46
N GLY A 44 -7.47 9.09 19.08
CA GLY A 44 -8.60 10.01 19.20
C GLY A 44 -8.49 11.26 18.31
N ARG A 45 -7.57 11.24 17.34
CA ARG A 45 -7.30 12.40 16.46
C ARG A 45 -8.24 12.48 15.26
N LEU A 46 -9.18 11.54 15.15
CA LEU A 46 -10.26 11.50 14.16
C LEU A 46 -11.61 11.37 14.89
N PRO A 47 -12.10 12.45 15.52
CA PRO A 47 -13.41 12.42 16.19
C PRO A 47 -14.52 12.13 15.17
N GLY A 48 -15.32 11.10 15.44
CA GLY A 48 -16.43 10.68 14.57
C GLY A 48 -16.08 9.68 13.47
N VAL A 49 -14.81 9.28 13.32
CA VAL A 49 -14.42 8.20 12.39
C VAL A 49 -14.37 6.89 13.14
N ASP A 50 -15.31 6.00 12.83
CA ASP A 50 -15.28 4.62 13.32
C ASP A 50 -14.17 3.82 12.62
N MET A 51 -13.62 2.83 13.33
CA MET A 51 -12.58 1.95 12.79
C MET A 51 -13.09 1.20 11.56
N ASN A 52 -14.37 0.82 11.55
CA ASN A 52 -15.01 0.17 10.41
C ASN A 52 -15.10 1.12 9.20
N ALA A 53 -15.55 2.36 9.40
CA ALA A 53 -15.64 3.35 8.33
C ALA A 53 -14.27 3.66 7.69
N PHE A 54 -13.21 3.68 8.49
CA PHE A 54 -11.85 3.84 7.97
C PHE A 54 -11.38 2.61 7.19
N SER A 55 -11.67 1.41 7.69
CA SER A 55 -11.37 0.15 6.99
C SER A 55 -12.09 0.09 5.65
N ASP A 56 -13.37 0.46 5.60
CA ASP A 56 -14.18 0.51 4.39
C ASP A 56 -13.60 1.53 3.40
N LEU A 57 -13.25 2.73 3.85
CA LEU A 57 -12.60 3.74 3.01
C LEU A 57 -11.29 3.23 2.41
N LEU A 58 -10.43 2.58 3.22
CA LEU A 58 -9.16 2.05 2.71
C LEU A 58 -9.40 0.90 1.73
N PHE A 59 -10.41 0.07 1.97
CA PHE A 59 -10.81 -1.01 1.07
C PHE A 59 -11.32 -0.47 -0.27
N TYR A 60 -12.20 0.52 -0.26
CA TYR A 60 -12.64 1.19 -1.48
C TYR A 60 -11.51 1.93 -2.20
N ALA A 61 -10.57 2.52 -1.47
CA ALA A 61 -9.37 3.13 -2.07
C ALA A 61 -8.47 2.07 -2.74
N MET A 62 -8.27 0.91 -2.10
CA MET A 62 -7.57 -0.23 -2.72
C MET A 62 -8.29 -0.71 -3.99
N LEU A 63 -9.61 -0.88 -3.93
CA LEU A 63 -10.41 -1.27 -5.09
C LEU A 63 -10.33 -0.23 -6.22
N GLY A 64 -10.39 1.06 -5.90
CA GLY A 64 -10.25 2.14 -6.87
C GLY A 64 -8.89 2.12 -7.56
N VAL A 65 -7.81 1.85 -6.84
CA VAL A 65 -6.46 1.70 -7.43
C VAL A 65 -6.36 0.45 -8.31
N MET A 66 -6.97 -0.66 -7.89
CA MET A 66 -7.03 -1.88 -8.71
C MET A 66 -7.87 -1.69 -9.98
N ALA A 67 -8.95 -0.91 -9.92
CA ALA A 67 -9.83 -0.65 -11.06
C ALA A 67 -9.32 0.46 -12.00
N ALA A 68 -8.50 1.37 -11.50
CA ALA A 68 -7.89 2.45 -12.29
C ALA A 68 -6.64 2.01 -13.06
N GLY A 69 -6.00 0.90 -12.65
CA GLY A 69 -4.88 0.27 -13.34
C GLY A 69 -5.34 -0.69 -14.42
#